data_AF-A0A349YT48-F1
#
_entry.id   AF-A0A349YT48-F1
#
_cell.length_a   1.000
_cell.length_b   1.000
_cell.length_c   1.000
_cell.angle_alpha   90.00
_cell.angle_beta   90.00
_cell.angle_gamma   90.00
#
_symmetry.space_group_name_H-M   'P 1'
#
loop_
_entity.id
_entity.type
_entity.pdbx_description
1 polymer ?
#
loop_
_entity_poly.entity_id
_entity_poly.type
_entity_poly.pdbx_seq_one_letter_code
_entity_poly.pdbx_strand_id
1 'polypeptide(L)'
;MFANYHTHTSRCKHAVGEDKEYVEAAIRGGMKVLGFSDHCPWVYENDFVSGCRMEPSKLDDYIDSIQALKKAYAKDIKIYLGFESEYIPELMEAQDKLLKDYPIDYMILGQHFVSPEPYGNYTGVPTHDEDYLREYVDLIMEGMESGRYKYVAHPDLIHFTGNQQLYDEQMLRLCQYLKKKNVPVEINLLGVYEQRHYTSEHFLNIAKQAGNSVIVGVDAHSPDRLERTDIHEQCFQMAKDSGLQVIEVLDGLNV
;
A
#
# COMPACT_ATOMS: atom_id res chain seq x y z
N MET A 1 10.39 -5.20 13.64
CA MET A 1 10.24 -4.51 12.35
C MET A 1 10.93 -3.17 12.45
N PHE A 2 11.86 -2.87 11.55
CA PHE A 2 12.65 -1.64 11.55
C PHE A 2 11.89 -0.45 10.94
N ALA A 3 11.18 -0.66 9.84
CA ALA A 3 10.44 0.38 9.12
C ALA A 3 9.05 -0.10 8.72
N ASN A 4 8.07 0.80 8.73
CA ASN A 4 6.78 0.61 8.09
C ASN A 4 6.53 1.75 7.10
N TYR A 5 6.01 1.45 5.91
CA TYR A 5 5.67 2.45 4.88
C TYR A 5 4.17 2.43 4.52
N HIS A 6 3.36 1.63 5.22
CA HIS A 6 1.94 1.49 4.96
C HIS A 6 1.13 1.85 6.23
N THR A 7 0.69 3.11 6.34
CA THR A 7 -0.02 3.66 7.51
C THR A 7 -1.10 4.65 7.07
N HIS A 8 -2.32 4.46 7.55
CA HIS A 8 -3.45 5.34 7.24
C HIS A 8 -3.71 6.36 8.35
N THR A 9 -4.59 7.32 8.07
CA THR A 9 -5.08 8.27 9.08
C THR A 9 -6.61 8.30 9.07
N SER A 10 -7.22 8.88 10.10
CA SER A 10 -8.68 9.03 10.19
C SER A 10 -9.32 9.71 8.97
N ARG A 11 -8.53 10.43 8.15
CA ARG A 11 -8.98 11.09 6.93
C ARG A 11 -9.41 10.11 5.84
N CYS A 12 -8.99 8.84 5.85
CA CYS A 12 -9.56 7.81 4.97
C CYS A 12 -10.99 7.40 5.32
N LYS A 13 -11.56 7.91 6.42
CA LYS A 13 -12.93 7.64 6.88
C LYS A 13 -13.16 6.22 7.43
N HIS A 14 -12.12 5.39 7.49
CA HIS A 14 -12.19 4.04 8.06
C HIS A 14 -10.98 3.64 8.92
N ALA A 15 -10.06 4.56 9.17
CA ALA A 15 -9.06 4.46 10.23
C ALA A 15 -9.48 5.29 11.46
N VAL A 16 -8.90 4.98 12.61
CA VAL A 16 -9.17 5.64 13.90
C VAL A 16 -7.89 6.08 14.58
N GLY A 17 -8.00 7.00 15.53
CA GLY A 17 -6.87 7.55 16.28
C GLY A 17 -6.29 8.82 15.66
N GLU A 18 -5.50 9.52 16.45
CA GLU A 18 -4.81 10.75 16.06
C GLU A 18 -3.47 10.43 15.39
N ASP A 19 -3.05 11.25 14.41
CA ASP A 19 -1.78 11.05 13.67
C ASP A 19 -0.57 10.88 14.61
N LYS A 20 -0.58 11.60 15.74
CA LYS A 20 0.45 11.52 16.79
C LYS A 20 0.49 10.13 17.46
N GLU A 21 -0.66 9.51 17.69
CA GLU A 21 -0.75 8.20 18.35
C GLU A 21 -0.08 7.12 17.50
N TYR A 22 -0.20 7.20 16.17
CA TYR A 22 0.52 6.32 15.25
C TYR A 22 2.03 6.44 15.39
N VAL A 23 2.56 7.67 15.48
CA VAL A 23 4.00 7.90 15.66
C VAL A 23 4.49 7.30 16.98
N GLU A 24 3.77 7.56 18.07
CA GLU A 24 4.13 7.03 19.39
C GLU A 24 4.01 5.51 19.45
N ALA A 25 3.01 4.93 18.78
CA ALA A 25 2.84 3.49 18.64
C ALA A 25 3.98 2.85 17.84
N ALA A 26 4.40 3.44 16.71
CA ALA A 26 5.55 2.97 15.93
C ALA A 26 6.83 2.96 16.78
N ILE A 27 7.07 4.00 17.58
CA ILE A 27 8.22 4.07 18.49
C ILE A 27 8.14 2.95 19.55
N ARG A 28 6.97 2.72 20.16
CA ARG A 28 6.75 1.62 21.12
C ARG A 28 6.94 0.24 20.48
N GLY A 29 6.51 0.07 19.24
CA GLY A 29 6.73 -1.12 18.41
C GLY A 29 8.17 -1.32 17.94
N GLY A 30 9.08 -0.39 18.28
CA GLY A 30 10.52 -0.48 17.99
C GLY A 30 10.93 0.00 16.60
N MET A 31 10.04 0.63 15.84
CA MET A 31 10.33 1.15 14.50
C MET A 31 11.24 2.37 14.55
N LYS A 32 12.07 2.53 13.51
CA LYS A 32 12.93 3.70 13.28
C LYS A 32 12.49 4.53 12.08
N VAL A 33 11.64 3.96 11.22
CA VAL A 33 11.04 4.66 10.09
C VAL A 33 9.54 4.40 10.08
N LEU A 34 8.75 5.46 9.96
CA LEU A 34 7.31 5.40 9.78
C LEU A 34 6.91 6.24 8.56
N GLY A 35 6.32 5.59 7.57
CA GLY A 35 5.68 6.23 6.44
C GLY A 35 4.18 6.30 6.64
N PHE A 36 3.63 7.50 6.49
CA PHE A 36 2.21 7.72 6.29
C PHE A 36 1.92 7.61 4.80
N SER A 37 0.94 6.79 4.45
CA SER A 37 0.51 6.49 3.09
C SER A 37 -1.01 6.41 3.05
N ASP A 38 -1.68 7.42 3.60
CA ASP A 38 -3.14 7.43 3.62
C ASP A 38 -3.71 7.37 2.20
N HIS A 39 -4.98 6.99 2.04
CA HIS A 39 -5.57 6.88 0.71
C HIS A 39 -5.59 8.25 0.01
N CYS A 40 -4.97 8.31 -1.15
CA CYS A 40 -4.78 9.54 -1.90
C CYS A 40 -6.14 10.14 -2.32
N PRO A 41 -6.35 11.46 -2.16
CA PRO A 41 -7.54 12.10 -2.70
C PRO A 41 -7.57 12.00 -4.22
N TRP A 42 -8.77 11.77 -4.76
CA TRP A 42 -9.07 11.89 -6.19
C TRP A 42 -9.91 13.14 -6.45
N VAL A 43 -9.78 13.69 -7.65
CA VAL A 43 -10.66 14.74 -8.17
C VAL A 43 -11.61 14.09 -9.18
N TYR A 44 -12.86 13.89 -8.78
CA TYR A 44 -13.90 13.29 -9.62
C TYR A 44 -14.72 14.36 -10.34
N GLU A 45 -15.22 14.05 -11.55
CA GLU A 45 -15.98 15.01 -12.37
C GLU A 45 -17.41 15.29 -11.86
N ASN A 46 -18.03 14.35 -11.13
CA ASN A 46 -19.48 14.35 -10.84
C ASN A 46 -19.83 14.65 -9.37
N ASP A 47 -19.10 15.54 -8.69
CA ASP A 47 -19.25 15.86 -7.26
C ASP A 47 -19.21 14.62 -6.33
N PHE A 48 -18.71 13.49 -6.82
CA PHE A 48 -18.65 12.26 -6.06
C PHE A 48 -17.68 12.42 -4.88
N VAL A 49 -18.17 12.08 -3.69
CA VAL A 49 -17.37 12.07 -2.48
C VAL A 49 -17.13 10.61 -2.08
N SER A 50 -15.86 10.20 -2.15
CA SER A 50 -15.46 8.85 -1.76
C SER A 50 -15.76 8.57 -0.29
N GLY A 51 -16.16 7.33 -0.02
CA GLY A 51 -16.36 6.80 1.33
C GLY A 51 -15.09 6.23 1.97
N CYS A 52 -13.98 6.10 1.23
CA CYS A 52 -12.78 5.40 1.68
C CYS A 52 -11.49 6.21 1.58
N ARG A 53 -11.52 7.49 1.20
CA ARG A 53 -10.32 8.34 1.14
C ARG A 53 -10.62 9.76 1.62
N MET A 54 -9.55 10.51 1.86
CA MET A 54 -9.68 11.92 2.19
C MET A 54 -10.19 12.73 0.99
N GLU A 55 -10.94 13.78 1.27
CA GLU A 55 -11.33 14.75 0.23
C GLU A 55 -10.16 15.69 -0.09
N PRO A 56 -10.06 16.24 -1.32
CA PRO A 56 -9.03 17.21 -1.67
C PRO A 56 -8.92 18.40 -0.70
N SER A 57 -10.03 18.80 -0.08
CA SER A 57 -10.10 19.88 0.91
C SER A 57 -9.41 19.55 2.25
N LYS A 58 -9.08 18.28 2.51
CA LYS A 58 -8.37 17.81 3.70
C LYS A 58 -6.87 17.67 3.50
N LEU A 59 -6.38 17.93 2.29
CA LEU A 59 -4.99 17.73 1.93
C LEU A 59 -4.05 18.62 2.76
N ASP A 60 -4.33 19.92 2.85
CA ASP A 60 -3.52 20.86 3.66
C ASP A 60 -3.38 20.38 5.12
N ASP A 61 -4.49 19.97 5.73
CA ASP A 61 -4.52 19.48 7.11
C ASP A 61 -3.70 18.19 7.30
N TYR A 62 -3.77 17.25 6.36
CA TYR A 62 -2.93 16.04 6.38
C TYR A 62 -1.44 16.40 6.28
N ILE A 63 -1.08 17.20 5.28
CA ILE A 63 0.32 17.56 5.01
C ILE A 63 0.91 18.32 6.21
N ASP A 64 0.20 19.31 6.74
CA ASP A 64 0.67 20.11 7.88
C ASP A 64 0.84 19.26 9.13
N SER A 65 -0.11 18.36 9.43
CA SER A 65 -0.03 17.46 10.56
C SER A 65 1.22 16.58 10.49
N ILE A 66 1.43 15.87 9.38
CA ILE A 66 2.58 14.96 9.23
C ILE A 66 3.90 15.73 9.20
N GLN A 67 3.96 16.92 8.59
CA GLN A 67 5.16 17.77 8.61
C GLN A 67 5.49 18.28 10.02
N ALA A 68 4.48 18.61 10.82
CA ALA A 68 4.67 18.99 12.22
C ALA A 68 5.20 17.81 13.05
N LEU A 69 4.66 16.61 12.86
CA LEU A 69 5.14 15.39 13.51
C LEU A 69 6.57 15.05 13.09
N LYS A 70 6.90 15.14 11.80
CA LYS A 70 8.25 14.94 11.26
C LYS A 70 9.28 15.83 11.95
N LYS A 71 8.92 17.07 12.29
CA LYS A 71 9.78 18.00 13.07
C LYS A 71 9.82 17.63 14.55
N ALA A 72 8.66 17.36 15.15
CA ALA A 72 8.54 17.10 16.59
C ALA A 72 9.29 15.83 17.03
N TYR A 73 9.27 14.79 16.20
CA TYR A 73 9.85 13.47 16.51
C TYR A 73 11.16 13.19 15.77
N ALA A 74 11.79 14.19 15.17
CA ALA A 74 13.00 14.03 14.34
C ALA A 74 14.19 13.35 15.05
N LYS A 75 14.20 13.31 16.39
CA LYS A 75 15.24 12.64 17.19
C LYS A 75 14.91 11.17 17.49
N ASP A 76 13.65 10.78 17.37
CA ASP A 76 13.13 9.50 17.86
C ASP A 76 12.84 8.54 16.70
N ILE A 77 12.25 9.05 15.61
CA ILE A 77 11.84 8.27 14.44
C ILE A 77 11.87 9.12 13.17
N LYS A 78 12.27 8.50 12.05
CA LYS A 78 12.18 9.10 10.72
C LYS A 78 10.75 8.99 10.21
N ILE A 79 10.14 10.12 9.85
CA ILE A 79 8.77 10.15 9.32
C ILE A 79 8.78 10.51 7.83
N TYR A 80 8.03 9.73 7.05
CA TYR A 80 7.77 9.95 5.64
C TYR A 80 6.32 10.31 5.39
N LEU A 81 6.11 11.30 4.53
CA LEU A 81 4.80 11.76 4.07
C LEU A 81 4.54 11.21 2.67
N GLY A 82 3.50 10.41 2.52
CA GLY A 82 3.15 9.79 1.27
C GLY A 82 1.67 9.49 1.15
N PHE A 83 1.34 8.72 0.11
CA PHE A 83 -0.01 8.24 -0.15
C PHE A 83 0.02 6.81 -0.66
N GLU A 84 -1.03 6.07 -0.34
CA GLU A 84 -1.44 4.92 -1.13
C GLU A 84 -2.42 5.40 -2.21
N SER A 85 -2.15 5.08 -3.48
CA SER A 85 -3.02 5.46 -4.58
C SER A 85 -3.15 4.33 -5.59
N GLU A 86 -4.33 4.19 -6.15
CA GLU A 86 -4.56 3.40 -7.35
C GLU A 86 -3.86 4.05 -8.55
N TYR A 87 -3.63 3.27 -9.60
CA TYR A 87 -3.40 3.80 -10.93
C TYR A 87 -4.68 3.66 -11.78
N ILE A 88 -5.37 4.77 -11.99
CA ILE A 88 -6.53 4.95 -12.86
C ILE A 88 -6.18 6.02 -13.91
N PRO A 89 -5.81 5.65 -15.15
CA PRO A 89 -5.29 6.57 -16.17
C PRO A 89 -6.11 7.86 -16.33
N GLU A 90 -7.43 7.75 -16.28
CA GLU A 90 -8.37 8.88 -16.45
C GLU A 90 -8.27 9.93 -15.33
N LEU A 91 -7.79 9.55 -14.15
CA LEU A 91 -7.71 10.44 -12.98
C LEU A 91 -6.30 10.98 -12.72
N MET A 92 -5.28 10.44 -13.41
CA MET A 92 -3.86 10.78 -13.16
C MET A 92 -3.56 12.26 -13.31
N GLU A 93 -3.99 12.88 -14.42
CA GLU A 93 -3.67 14.29 -14.71
C GLU A 93 -4.22 15.23 -13.62
N ALA A 94 -5.45 14.97 -13.17
CA ALA A 94 -6.08 15.78 -12.14
C ALA A 94 -5.41 15.59 -10.77
N GLN A 95 -5.00 14.36 -10.44
CA GLN A 95 -4.26 14.08 -9.21
C GLN A 95 -2.86 14.72 -9.24
N ASP A 96 -2.12 14.61 -10.34
CA ASP A 96 -0.81 15.23 -10.48
C ASP A 96 -0.90 16.76 -10.31
N LYS A 97 -1.95 17.38 -10.87
CA LYS A 97 -2.22 18.80 -10.68
C LYS A 97 -2.56 19.15 -9.23
N LEU A 98 -3.35 18.31 -8.55
CA LEU A 98 -3.72 18.50 -7.14
C LEU A 98 -2.48 18.42 -6.23
N LEU A 99 -1.58 17.49 -6.50
CA LEU A 99 -0.45 17.17 -5.62
C LEU A 99 0.83 17.97 -5.91
N LYS A 100 0.88 18.67 -7.04
CA LYS A 100 2.10 19.28 -7.63
C LYS A 100 3.00 20.05 -6.65
N ASP A 101 2.40 20.82 -5.75
CA ASP A 101 3.14 21.74 -4.88
C ASP A 101 3.37 21.20 -3.46
N TYR A 102 2.96 19.95 -3.18
CA TYR A 102 3.11 19.33 -1.88
C TYR A 102 4.42 18.52 -1.75
N PRO A 103 5.07 18.53 -0.57
CA PRO A 103 6.34 17.85 -0.33
C PRO A 103 6.14 16.34 -0.06
N ILE A 104 5.60 15.63 -1.03
CA ILE A 104 5.34 14.18 -0.95
C ILE A 104 6.66 13.44 -1.08
N ASP A 105 7.01 12.65 -0.07
CA ASP A 105 8.24 11.86 -0.04
C ASP A 105 8.12 10.58 -0.88
N TYR A 106 6.94 9.94 -0.92
CA TYR A 106 6.71 8.68 -1.64
C TYR A 106 5.23 8.37 -1.92
N MET A 107 4.97 7.44 -2.83
CA MET A 107 3.66 6.81 -3.01
C MET A 107 3.80 5.29 -3.10
N ILE A 108 2.76 4.56 -2.69
CA ILE A 108 2.62 3.10 -2.86
C ILE A 108 1.38 2.83 -3.69
N LEU A 109 1.42 1.76 -4.50
CA LEU A 109 0.33 1.43 -5.41
C LEU A 109 -0.59 0.39 -4.77
N GLY A 110 -1.78 0.82 -4.33
CA GLY A 110 -2.85 -0.06 -3.87
C GLY A 110 -3.98 -0.07 -4.88
N GLN A 111 -4.11 -1.12 -5.68
CA GLN A 111 -5.10 -1.17 -6.77
C GLN A 111 -6.47 -1.63 -6.25
N HIS A 112 -7.19 -0.75 -5.57
CA HIS A 112 -8.51 -1.07 -5.00
C HIS A 112 -9.64 -1.11 -6.04
N PHE A 113 -9.44 -0.51 -7.20
CA PHE A 113 -10.41 -0.43 -8.29
C PHE A 113 -9.68 -0.57 -9.63
N VAL A 114 -10.32 -1.10 -10.67
CA VAL A 114 -9.77 -1.08 -12.05
C VAL A 114 -10.33 0.07 -12.90
N SER A 115 -11.33 0.76 -12.38
CA SER A 115 -11.95 1.94 -12.99
C SER A 115 -12.21 2.99 -11.90
N PRO A 116 -12.57 4.23 -12.24
CA PRO A 116 -12.88 5.23 -11.22
C PRO A 116 -13.91 4.72 -10.20
N GLU A 117 -13.68 4.98 -8.92
CA GLU A 117 -14.48 4.49 -7.79
C GLU A 117 -16.01 4.57 -7.97
N PRO A 118 -16.60 5.63 -8.58
CA PRO A 118 -18.06 5.68 -8.80
C PRO A 118 -18.62 4.61 -9.74
N TYR A 119 -17.76 4.00 -10.56
CA TYR A 119 -18.13 3.06 -11.62
C TYR A 119 -17.48 1.68 -11.46
N GLY A 120 -16.52 1.55 -10.55
CA GLY A 120 -15.77 0.33 -10.30
C GLY A 120 -16.27 -0.43 -9.07
N ASN A 121 -16.04 -1.74 -9.06
CA ASN A 121 -16.18 -2.53 -7.85
C ASN A 121 -14.85 -2.55 -7.08
N TYR A 122 -14.93 -2.68 -5.76
CA TYR A 122 -13.75 -2.93 -4.95
C TYR A 122 -13.12 -4.28 -5.32
N THR A 123 -11.82 -4.31 -5.62
CA THR A 123 -11.09 -5.50 -6.09
C THR A 123 -11.04 -6.64 -5.07
N GLY A 124 -11.21 -6.33 -3.78
CA GLY A 124 -11.33 -7.34 -2.72
C GLY A 124 -12.68 -8.06 -2.67
N VAL A 125 -13.67 -7.68 -3.49
CA VAL A 125 -14.93 -8.42 -3.65
C VAL A 125 -14.69 -9.65 -4.54
N PRO A 126 -15.23 -10.83 -4.19
CA PRO A 126 -15.11 -12.03 -5.01
C PRO A 126 -15.53 -11.82 -6.47
N THR A 127 -14.67 -12.25 -7.41
CA THR A 127 -14.97 -12.18 -8.85
C THR A 127 -14.37 -13.39 -9.59
N HIS A 128 -15.05 -13.83 -10.65
CA HIS A 128 -14.54 -14.85 -11.59
C HIS A 128 -14.29 -14.27 -12.98
N ASP A 129 -14.36 -12.94 -13.11
CA ASP A 129 -14.14 -12.23 -14.36
C ASP A 129 -12.65 -12.24 -14.72
N GLU A 130 -12.31 -12.96 -15.79
CA GLU A 130 -10.94 -13.14 -16.26
C GLU A 130 -10.35 -11.83 -16.82
N ASP A 131 -11.17 -10.98 -17.44
CA ASP A 131 -10.72 -9.70 -17.99
C ASP A 131 -10.44 -8.72 -16.86
N TYR A 132 -11.27 -8.73 -15.80
CA TYR A 132 -11.05 -7.94 -14.59
C TYR A 132 -9.70 -8.26 -13.90
N LEU A 133 -9.32 -9.55 -13.86
CA LEU A 133 -8.02 -9.96 -13.33
C LEU A 133 -6.86 -9.46 -14.21
N ARG A 134 -7.01 -9.53 -15.54
CA ARG A 134 -5.99 -9.03 -16.48
C ARG A 134 -5.82 -7.53 -16.33
N GLU A 135 -6.92 -6.79 -16.29
CA GLU A 135 -6.94 -5.34 -16.14
C GLU A 135 -6.30 -4.92 -14.81
N TYR A 136 -6.62 -5.60 -13.70
CA TYR A 136 -5.97 -5.38 -12.41
C TYR A 136 -4.44 -5.49 -12.51
N VAL A 137 -3.93 -6.54 -13.14
CA VAL A 137 -2.48 -6.73 -13.31
C VAL A 137 -1.87 -5.71 -14.27
N ASP A 138 -2.56 -5.39 -15.37
CA ASP A 138 -2.12 -4.41 -16.35
C ASP A 138 -2.00 -3.01 -15.74
N LEU A 139 -3.01 -2.56 -14.98
CA LEU A 139 -3.00 -1.26 -14.30
C LEU A 139 -1.90 -1.16 -13.24
N ILE A 140 -1.63 -2.22 -12.48
CA ILE A 140 -0.49 -2.24 -11.56
C ILE A 140 0.81 -2.07 -12.35
N MET A 141 1.01 -2.82 -13.43
CA MET A 141 2.23 -2.74 -14.23
C MET A 141 2.40 -1.37 -14.89
N GLU A 142 1.34 -0.78 -15.44
CA GLU A 142 1.35 0.57 -16.01
C GLU A 142 1.62 1.63 -14.96
N GLY A 143 0.96 1.53 -13.80
CA GLY A 143 1.19 2.42 -12.67
C GLY A 143 2.64 2.39 -12.21
N MET A 144 3.23 1.20 -12.05
CA MET A 144 4.64 1.07 -11.72
C MET A 144 5.56 1.62 -12.83
N GLU A 145 5.19 1.49 -14.11
CA GLU A 145 5.98 2.02 -15.23
C GLU A 145 6.01 3.55 -15.25
N SER A 146 4.99 4.22 -14.71
CA SER A 146 4.96 5.68 -14.56
C SER A 146 6.09 6.23 -13.67
N GLY A 147 6.69 5.39 -12.82
CA GLY A 147 7.74 5.78 -11.88
C GLY A 147 7.26 6.51 -10.62
N ARG A 148 5.93 6.63 -10.43
CA ARG A 148 5.32 7.33 -9.28
C ARG A 148 5.42 6.55 -7.98
N TYR A 149 5.39 5.22 -8.06
CA TYR A 149 5.23 4.34 -6.90
C TYR A 149 6.52 3.64 -6.53
N LYS A 150 6.75 3.49 -5.22
CA LYS A 150 7.92 2.79 -4.67
C LYS A 150 7.74 1.27 -4.66
N TYR A 151 6.54 0.81 -4.35
CA TYR A 151 6.16 -0.60 -4.39
C TYR A 151 4.65 -0.78 -4.46
N VAL A 152 4.20 -2.02 -4.67
CA VAL A 152 2.78 -2.39 -4.75
C VAL A 152 2.31 -2.87 -3.38
N ALA A 153 1.35 -2.15 -2.79
CA ALA A 153 0.63 -2.55 -1.59
C ALA A 153 -0.27 -3.75 -1.90
N HIS A 154 -0.34 -4.72 -0.97
CA HIS A 154 -1.16 -5.94 -1.06
C HIS A 154 -1.42 -6.42 -2.51
N PRO A 155 -0.38 -6.85 -3.25
CA PRO A 155 -0.49 -7.13 -4.69
C PRO A 155 -1.49 -8.25 -5.03
N ASP A 156 -1.78 -9.15 -4.08
CA ASP A 156 -2.79 -10.20 -4.18
C ASP A 156 -4.17 -9.82 -3.59
N LEU A 157 -4.43 -8.53 -3.41
CA LEU A 157 -5.71 -8.00 -2.92
C LEU A 157 -6.91 -8.43 -3.78
N ILE A 158 -6.75 -8.61 -5.09
CA ILE A 158 -7.85 -9.04 -5.95
C ILE A 158 -8.40 -10.40 -5.49
N HIS A 159 -9.68 -10.46 -5.13
CA HIS A 159 -10.32 -11.68 -4.66
C HIS A 159 -10.83 -12.51 -5.85
N PHE A 160 -9.91 -12.96 -6.69
CA PHE A 160 -10.27 -13.76 -7.87
C PHE A 160 -10.58 -15.22 -7.49
N THR A 161 -11.81 -15.65 -7.74
CA THR A 161 -12.34 -17.00 -7.46
C THR A 161 -12.59 -17.82 -8.72
N GLY A 162 -12.02 -17.40 -9.86
CA GLY A 162 -12.18 -18.04 -11.16
C GLY A 162 -11.12 -19.10 -11.46
N ASN A 163 -10.63 -19.12 -12.71
CA ASN A 163 -9.65 -20.09 -13.18
C ASN A 163 -8.28 -19.92 -12.51
N GLN A 164 -7.90 -20.87 -11.65
CA GLN A 164 -6.64 -20.84 -10.91
C GLN A 164 -5.39 -20.83 -11.80
N GLN A 165 -5.41 -21.51 -12.94
CA GLN A 165 -4.27 -21.47 -13.88
C GLN A 165 -4.09 -20.04 -14.42
N LEU A 166 -5.18 -19.36 -14.74
CA LEU A 166 -5.11 -17.97 -15.19
C LEU A 166 -4.59 -17.04 -14.08
N TYR A 167 -5.04 -17.24 -12.85
CA TYR A 167 -4.53 -16.51 -11.69
C TYR A 167 -3.02 -16.66 -11.57
N ASP A 168 -2.51 -17.89 -11.62
CA ASP A 168 -1.08 -18.18 -11.57
C ASP A 168 -0.32 -17.47 -12.69
N GLU A 169 -0.83 -17.54 -13.92
CA GLU A 169 -0.23 -16.88 -15.07
C GLU A 169 -0.15 -15.36 -14.92
N GLN A 170 -1.23 -14.71 -14.46
CA GLN A 170 -1.26 -13.24 -14.29
C GLN A 170 -0.43 -12.78 -13.10
N MET A 171 -0.50 -13.47 -11.96
CA MET A 171 0.31 -13.12 -10.78
C MET A 171 1.79 -13.39 -11.00
N LEU A 172 2.15 -14.45 -11.73
CA LEU A 172 3.55 -14.70 -12.12
C LEU A 172 4.06 -13.61 -13.05
N ARG A 173 3.24 -13.19 -14.03
CA ARG A 173 3.56 -12.06 -14.91
C ARG A 173 3.82 -10.78 -14.12
N LEU A 174 2.97 -10.46 -13.15
CA LEU A 174 3.17 -9.32 -12.25
C LEU A 174 4.47 -9.45 -11.45
N CYS A 175 4.69 -10.59 -10.80
CA CYS A 175 5.89 -10.83 -9.98
C CYS A 175 7.18 -10.71 -10.79
N GLN A 176 7.21 -11.28 -12.01
CA GLN A 176 8.35 -11.17 -12.93
C GLN A 176 8.62 -9.72 -13.36
N TYR A 177 7.56 -8.95 -13.63
CA TYR A 177 7.69 -7.52 -13.94
C TYR A 177 8.32 -6.76 -12.76
N LEU A 178 7.77 -6.93 -11.54
CA LEU A 178 8.29 -6.27 -10.33
C LEU A 178 9.73 -6.68 -10.04
N LYS A 179 10.08 -7.96 -10.23
CA LYS A 179 11.46 -8.44 -10.07
C LYS A 179 12.41 -7.75 -11.03
N LYS A 180 12.04 -7.64 -12.32
CA LYS A 180 12.85 -6.97 -13.34
C LYS A 180 13.12 -5.50 -13.00
N LYS A 181 12.19 -4.84 -12.31
CA LYS A 181 12.29 -3.45 -11.85
C LYS A 181 12.93 -3.30 -10.47
N ASN A 182 13.33 -4.39 -9.82
CA ASN A 182 13.83 -4.43 -8.44
C ASN A 182 12.83 -3.85 -7.42
N VAL A 183 11.54 -4.10 -7.63
CA VAL A 183 10.46 -3.65 -6.74
C VAL A 183 10.02 -4.82 -5.84
N PRO A 184 9.94 -4.63 -4.50
CA PRO A 184 9.46 -5.67 -3.61
C PRO A 184 7.95 -5.87 -3.76
N VAL A 185 7.46 -7.06 -3.41
CA VAL A 185 6.03 -7.30 -3.17
C VAL A 185 5.72 -7.13 -1.68
N GLU A 186 4.53 -6.60 -1.34
CA GLU A 186 4.15 -6.44 0.06
C GLU A 186 3.65 -7.77 0.66
N ILE A 187 4.13 -8.10 1.86
CA ILE A 187 3.39 -8.94 2.80
C ILE A 187 2.58 -7.99 3.67
N ASN A 188 1.28 -7.94 3.43
CA ASN A 188 0.38 -7.02 4.09
C ASN A 188 -0.09 -7.63 5.42
N LEU A 189 0.26 -6.96 6.51
CA LEU A 189 0.01 -7.45 7.85
C LEU A 189 -1.47 -7.44 8.21
N LEU A 190 -2.23 -6.40 7.82
CA LEU A 190 -3.66 -6.32 8.11
C LEU A 190 -4.37 -7.55 7.54
N GLY A 191 -4.02 -7.93 6.32
CA GLY A 191 -4.51 -9.15 5.68
C GLY A 191 -4.24 -10.42 6.49
N VAL A 192 -3.00 -10.60 6.96
CA VAL A 192 -2.61 -11.73 7.82
C VAL A 192 -3.35 -11.71 9.17
N TYR A 193 -3.43 -10.53 9.79
CA TYR A 193 -4.03 -10.35 11.11
C TYR A 193 -5.54 -10.60 11.11
N GLU A 194 -6.25 -10.06 10.12
CA GLU A 194 -7.70 -10.20 9.99
C GLU A 194 -8.12 -11.47 9.23
N GLN A 195 -7.16 -12.29 8.82
CA GLN A 195 -7.39 -13.51 8.04
C GLN A 195 -8.15 -13.23 6.75
N ARG A 196 -7.78 -12.15 6.06
CA ARG A 196 -8.28 -11.83 4.72
C ARG A 196 -7.71 -12.85 3.71
N HIS A 197 -8.21 -12.81 2.48
CA HIS A 197 -7.72 -13.68 1.39
C HIS A 197 -6.30 -13.32 0.90
N TYR A 198 -5.73 -12.22 1.41
CA TYR A 198 -4.36 -11.77 1.19
C TYR A 198 -3.70 -11.46 2.55
N THR A 199 -2.38 -11.44 2.70
CA THR A 199 -1.40 -12.03 1.79
C THR A 199 -1.45 -13.56 1.87
N SER A 200 -1.63 -14.22 0.73
CA SER A 200 -1.80 -15.68 0.66
C SER A 200 -0.48 -16.42 0.49
N GLU A 201 -0.37 -17.62 1.08
CA GLU A 201 0.79 -18.51 0.83
C GLU A 201 0.93 -18.87 -0.65
N HIS A 202 -0.20 -18.98 -1.36
CA HIS A 202 -0.25 -19.21 -2.81
C HIS A 202 0.51 -18.10 -3.55
N PHE A 203 0.16 -16.84 -3.31
CA PHE A 203 0.84 -15.71 -3.93
C PHE A 203 2.33 -15.65 -3.56
N LEU A 204 2.69 -15.91 -2.29
CA LEU A 204 4.10 -15.93 -1.89
C LEU A 204 4.92 -17.02 -2.59
N ASN A 205 4.32 -18.16 -2.92
CA ASN A 205 4.97 -19.19 -3.73
C ASN A 205 5.21 -18.71 -5.18
N ILE A 206 4.30 -17.94 -5.76
CA ILE A 206 4.48 -17.31 -7.08
C ILE A 206 5.60 -16.26 -7.03
N ALA A 207 5.59 -15.39 -6.02
CA ALA A 207 6.65 -14.40 -5.80
C ALA A 207 8.03 -15.06 -5.63
N LYS A 208 8.09 -16.21 -4.94
CA LYS A 208 9.31 -17.02 -4.80
C LYS A 208 9.78 -17.56 -6.15
N GLN A 209 8.87 -18.08 -6.97
CA GLN A 209 9.20 -18.60 -8.31
C GLN A 209 9.84 -17.51 -9.18
N ALA A 210 9.34 -16.27 -9.10
CA ALA A 210 9.91 -15.13 -9.80
C ALA A 210 11.18 -14.55 -9.13
N GLY A 211 11.47 -14.93 -7.89
CA GLY A 211 12.65 -14.49 -7.13
C GLY A 211 12.54 -13.07 -6.57
N ASN A 212 11.31 -12.60 -6.29
CA ASN A 212 11.06 -11.29 -5.69
C ASN A 212 11.68 -11.16 -4.29
N SER A 213 12.01 -9.93 -3.92
CA SER A 213 12.12 -9.55 -2.51
C SER A 213 10.74 -9.15 -1.99
N VAL A 214 10.59 -9.16 -0.66
CA VAL A 214 9.36 -8.72 0.02
C VAL A 214 9.64 -7.55 0.94
N ILE A 215 8.61 -6.74 1.17
CA ILE A 215 8.57 -5.75 2.25
C ILE A 215 7.34 -6.04 3.11
N VAL A 216 7.45 -5.92 4.43
CA VAL A 216 6.29 -6.02 5.31
C VAL A 216 5.67 -4.63 5.43
N GLY A 217 4.37 -4.52 5.16
CA GLY A 217 3.60 -3.30 5.35
C GLY A 217 2.48 -3.55 6.36
N VAL A 218 2.29 -2.63 7.31
CA VAL A 218 1.31 -2.84 8.38
C VAL A 218 -0.12 -2.63 7.92
N ASP A 219 -0.35 -1.69 6.99
CA ASP A 219 -1.69 -1.28 6.57
C ASP A 219 -2.52 -0.84 7.80
N ALA A 220 -1.87 0.04 8.59
CA ALA A 220 -2.33 0.40 9.91
C ALA A 220 -3.53 1.36 9.84
N HIS A 221 -4.71 0.82 10.19
CA HIS A 221 -5.96 1.57 10.35
C HIS A 221 -6.29 1.92 11.82
N SER A 222 -5.42 1.54 12.75
CA SER A 222 -5.45 2.00 14.13
C SER A 222 -4.04 1.98 14.73
N PRO A 223 -3.70 2.87 15.69
CA PRO A 223 -2.34 2.96 16.26
C PRO A 223 -1.84 1.64 16.85
N ASP A 224 -2.71 0.87 17.52
CA ASP A 224 -2.33 -0.40 18.17
C ASP A 224 -1.77 -1.44 17.19
N ARG A 225 -2.10 -1.36 15.89
CA ARG A 225 -1.54 -2.24 14.87
C ARG A 225 -0.03 -2.13 14.75
N LEU A 226 0.54 -0.95 14.97
CA LEU A 226 2.00 -0.71 14.91
C LEU A 226 2.74 -1.31 16.13
N GLU A 227 2.02 -1.71 17.18
CA GLU A 227 2.58 -2.33 18.38
C GLU A 227 2.49 -3.86 18.37
N ARG A 228 1.86 -4.46 17.34
CA ARG A 228 1.66 -5.91 17.21
C ARG A 228 2.91 -6.64 16.73
N THR A 229 3.95 -6.61 17.57
CA THR A 229 5.23 -7.27 17.29
C THR A 229 5.10 -8.77 17.05
N ASP A 230 4.10 -9.41 17.66
CA ASP A 230 3.75 -10.82 17.43
C ASP A 230 3.35 -11.09 15.98
N ILE A 231 2.50 -10.23 15.40
CA ILE A 231 2.08 -10.36 14.00
C ILE A 231 3.19 -9.90 13.05
N HIS A 232 3.98 -8.89 13.44
CA HIS A 232 5.17 -8.51 12.69
C HIS A 232 6.06 -9.76 12.50
N GLU A 233 6.43 -10.43 13.59
CA GLU A 233 7.24 -11.66 13.57
C GLU A 233 6.61 -12.77 12.72
N GLN A 234 5.27 -12.92 12.74
CA GLN A 234 4.57 -13.85 11.87
C GLN A 234 4.78 -13.52 10.38
N CYS A 235 4.65 -12.26 9.96
CA CYS A 235 4.90 -11.86 8.58
C CYS A 235 6.36 -12.08 8.14
N PHE A 236 7.34 -11.81 9.02
CA PHE A 236 8.75 -12.13 8.74
C PHE A 236 8.98 -13.65 8.64
N GLN A 237 8.30 -14.44 9.45
CA GLN A 237 8.37 -15.89 9.41
C GLN A 237 7.74 -16.45 8.13
N MET A 238 6.61 -15.90 7.66
CA MET A 238 6.02 -16.24 6.35
C MET A 238 7.02 -15.98 5.20
N ALA A 239 7.67 -14.81 5.19
CA ALA A 239 8.70 -14.52 4.19
C ALA A 239 9.83 -15.56 4.21
N LYS A 240 10.31 -15.90 5.41
CA LYS A 240 11.39 -16.88 5.62
C LYS A 240 10.99 -18.28 5.14
N ASP A 241 9.78 -18.74 5.47
CA ASP A 241 9.27 -20.06 5.08
C ASP A 241 9.06 -20.15 3.57
N SER A 242 8.63 -19.05 2.94
CA SER A 242 8.59 -18.92 1.48
C SER A 242 9.98 -18.76 0.86
N GLY A 243 11.05 -18.57 1.63
CA GLY A 243 12.42 -18.36 1.12
C GLY A 243 12.61 -17.02 0.41
N LEU A 244 11.82 -16.02 0.78
CA LEU A 244 11.84 -14.67 0.22
C LEU A 244 12.75 -13.76 1.06
N GLN A 245 13.56 -12.94 0.38
CA GLN A 245 14.39 -11.96 1.05
C GLN A 245 13.53 -10.77 1.49
N VAL A 246 13.50 -10.49 2.79
CA VAL A 246 12.87 -9.28 3.33
C VAL A 246 13.80 -8.09 3.17
N ILE A 247 13.27 -6.98 2.67
CA ILE A 247 13.90 -5.67 2.75
C ILE A 247 13.08 -4.79 3.70
N GLU A 248 13.76 -3.91 4.44
CA GLU A 248 13.11 -2.99 5.39
C GLU A 248 13.32 -1.52 4.99
N VAL A 249 14.04 -1.25 3.89
CA VAL A 249 14.32 0.11 3.43
C VAL A 249 14.08 0.17 1.94
N LEU A 250 13.35 1.20 1.50
CA LEU A 250 13.04 1.43 0.10
C LEU A 250 14.15 2.27 -0.56
N ASP A 251 14.51 1.90 -1.79
CA ASP A 251 15.51 2.63 -2.56
C ASP A 251 15.09 4.10 -2.77
N GLY A 252 16.03 5.00 -2.45
CA GLY A 252 15.85 6.45 -2.55
C GLY A 252 15.14 7.08 -1.34
N LEU A 253 14.74 6.32 -0.32
CA LEU A 253 14.32 6.84 0.97
C LEU A 253 15.45 6.65 2.00
N ASN A 254 16.03 7.76 2.46
CA ASN A 254 17.15 7.74 3.41
C ASN A 254 16.70 7.37 4.83
N VAL A 255 17.45 6.49 5.49
CA VAL A 255 17.21 6.15 6.90
C VAL A 255 17.97 7.11 7.81
#